data_AF-A0A451BHB4-F1
#
_entry.id   AF-A0A451BHB4-F1
#
_cell.length_a   1.000
_cell.length_b   1.000
_cell.length_c   1.000
_cell.angle_alpha   90.00
_cell.angle_beta   90.00
_cell.angle_gamma   90.00
#
_symmetry.space_group_name_H-M   'P 1'
#
loop_
_entity.id
_entity.type
_entity.pdbx_description
1 polymer ?
#
loop_
_entity_poly.entity_id
_entity_poly.type
_entity_poly.pdbx_seq_one_letter_code
_entity_poly.pdbx_strand_id
1 'polypeptide(L)'
;MTDKELKELVASLTISHKEAKIEIEQLRAFQLETSQQIKETDRELREGAKELRASQQETNRELREGAKELRASQQETDRQIKELGRQIGGLGRKFGGLTEGMAYPSMKKLLREHFRMEFIVPRVEI
;
A
#
# COMPACT_ATOMS: atom_id res chain seq x y z
N MET A 1 -23.09 31.97 76.16
CA MET A 1 -22.83 32.80 74.98
C MET A 1 -23.34 34.20 75.25
N THR A 2 -22.49 35.20 75.15
CA THR A 2 -22.88 36.61 75.27
C THR A 2 -23.41 37.12 73.92
N ASP A 3 -24.28 38.14 73.93
CA ASP A 3 -24.85 38.76 72.71
C ASP A 3 -23.76 39.23 71.72
N LYS A 4 -22.59 39.58 72.25
CA LYS A 4 -21.40 39.97 71.48
C LYS A 4 -20.80 38.81 70.68
N GLU A 5 -20.65 37.63 71.29
CA GLU A 5 -20.15 36.42 70.62
C GLU A 5 -21.09 35.97 69.49
N LEU A 6 -22.41 36.16 69.67
CA LEU A 6 -23.42 35.81 68.68
C LEU A 6 -23.35 36.73 67.46
N LYS A 7 -23.14 38.04 67.67
CA LYS A 7 -22.93 39.02 66.60
C LYS A 7 -21.64 38.77 65.83
N GLU A 8 -20.56 38.41 66.52
CA GLU A 8 -19.27 38.06 65.89
C GLU A 8 -19.39 36.80 65.03
N LEU A 9 -20.10 35.77 65.51
CA LEU A 9 -20.35 34.55 64.75
C LEU A 9 -21.22 34.80 63.50
N VAL A 10 -22.26 35.62 63.62
CA VAL A 10 -23.12 35.98 62.47
C VAL A 10 -22.33 36.79 61.44
N ALA A 11 -21.46 37.70 61.88
CA ALA A 11 -20.59 38.46 60.99
C ALA A 11 -19.61 37.54 60.24
N SER A 12 -18.95 36.61 60.93
CA SER A 12 -18.01 35.67 60.30
C SER A 12 -18.71 34.74 59.31
N LEU A 13 -19.90 34.23 59.66
CA LEU A 13 -20.70 33.40 58.77
C LEU A 13 -21.14 34.18 57.51
N THR A 14 -21.51 35.45 57.65
CA THR A 14 -21.91 36.30 56.52
C THR A 14 -20.75 36.53 55.55
N ILE A 15 -19.53 36.74 56.07
CA ILE A 15 -18.32 36.88 55.26
C ILE A 15 -18.02 35.58 54.53
N SER A 16 -17.99 34.45 55.25
CA SER A 16 -17.73 33.13 54.66
C SER A 16 -18.76 32.76 53.59
N HIS A 17 -20.04 33.10 53.79
CA HIS A 17 -21.08 32.85 52.79
C HIS A 17 -20.89 33.69 51.52
N LYS A 18 -20.42 34.95 51.67
CA LYS A 18 -20.11 35.83 50.54
C LYS A 18 -18.90 35.31 49.75
N GLU A 19 -17.87 34.82 50.44
CA GLU A 19 -16.68 34.21 49.83
C GLU A 19 -17.04 32.93 49.07
N ALA A 20 -17.78 32.01 49.70
CA ALA A 20 -18.24 30.78 49.06
C ALA A 20 -19.07 31.04 47.80
N LYS A 21 -19.90 32.09 47.80
CA LYS A 21 -20.66 32.49 46.60
C LYS A 21 -19.76 32.96 45.47
N ILE A 22 -18.70 33.72 45.77
CA ILE A 22 -17.73 34.18 44.78
C ILE A 22 -16.98 32.98 44.18
N GLU A 23 -16.54 32.04 45.01
CA GLU A 23 -15.86 30.81 44.56
C GLU A 23 -16.76 29.96 43.66
N ILE A 24 -18.05 29.80 44.01
CA ILE A 24 -19.01 29.06 43.18
C ILE A 24 -19.20 29.71 41.81
N GLU A 25 -19.29 31.05 41.75
CA GLU A 25 -19.41 31.76 40.47
C GLU A 25 -18.14 31.60 39.61
N GLN A 26 -16.95 31.65 40.22
CA GLN A 26 -15.68 31.39 39.54
C GLN A 26 -15.60 29.94 39.01
N LEU A 27 -16.01 28.96 39.82
CA LEU A 27 -16.09 27.55 39.42
C LEU A 27 -17.04 27.35 38.23
N ARG A 28 -18.19 28.03 38.22
CA ARG A 28 -19.13 27.97 37.10
C ARG A 28 -18.53 28.56 35.82
N ALA A 29 -17.84 29.70 35.92
CA ALA A 29 -17.16 30.30 34.78
C ALA A 29 -16.11 29.34 34.20
N PHE A 30 -15.28 28.75 35.06
CA PHE A 30 -14.27 27.78 34.65
C PHE A 30 -14.89 26.52 34.02
N GLN A 31 -15.99 26.00 34.58
CA GLN A 31 -16.70 24.86 33.97
C GLN A 31 -17.29 25.20 32.59
N LEU A 32 -17.79 26.43 32.40
CA LEU A 32 -18.32 26.87 31.11
C LEU A 32 -17.20 26.93 30.06
N GLU A 33 -16.06 27.50 30.42
CA GLU A 33 -14.87 27.57 29.56
C GLU A 33 -14.35 26.16 29.22
N THR A 34 -14.21 25.29 30.23
CA THR A 34 -13.81 23.88 30.03
C THR A 34 -14.78 23.17 29.08
N SER A 35 -16.08 23.39 29.23
CA SER A 35 -17.11 22.79 28.36
C SER A 35 -17.02 23.30 26.92
N GLN A 36 -16.61 24.55 26.72
CA GLN A 36 -16.37 25.11 25.39
C GLN A 36 -15.13 24.50 24.75
N GLN A 37 -14.02 24.42 25.49
CA GLN A 37 -12.78 23.78 25.02
C GLN A 37 -13.01 22.32 24.61
N ILE A 38 -13.73 21.55 25.42
CA ILE A 38 -14.06 20.15 25.08
C ILE A 38 -14.83 20.08 23.76
N LYS A 39 -15.81 20.95 23.53
CA LYS A 39 -16.59 20.96 22.28
C LYS A 39 -15.74 21.32 21.07
N GLU A 40 -14.79 22.24 21.24
CA GLU A 40 -13.86 22.64 20.19
C GLU A 40 -12.91 21.48 19.86
N THR A 41 -12.29 20.86 20.86
CA THR A 41 -11.46 19.67 20.68
C THR A 41 -12.22 18.52 20.02
N ASP A 42 -13.48 18.27 20.42
CA ASP A 42 -14.33 17.24 19.80
C ASP A 42 -14.58 17.53 18.31
N ARG A 43 -14.72 18.81 17.96
CA ARG A 43 -14.91 19.23 16.57
C ARG A 43 -13.64 19.02 15.76
N GLU A 44 -12.50 19.46 16.26
CA GLU A 44 -11.19 19.28 15.61
C GLU A 44 -10.88 17.79 15.40
N LEU A 45 -11.11 16.95 16.41
CA LEU A 45 -10.92 15.51 16.30
C LEU A 45 -11.83 14.89 15.23
N ARG A 46 -13.09 15.33 15.12
CA ARG A 46 -14.01 14.85 14.08
C ARG A 46 -13.59 15.30 12.69
N GLU A 47 -13.11 16.53 12.55
CA GLU A 47 -12.61 17.06 11.28
C GLU A 47 -11.33 16.31 10.86
N GLY A 48 -10.36 16.16 11.75
CA GLY A 48 -9.15 15.37 11.50
C GLY A 48 -9.43 13.90 11.17
N ALA A 49 -10.41 13.27 11.85
CA ALA A 49 -10.81 11.91 11.53
C ALA A 49 -11.48 11.77 10.14
N LYS A 50 -12.21 12.80 9.69
CA LYS A 50 -12.79 12.83 8.35
C LYS A 50 -11.71 13.00 7.28
N GLU A 51 -10.78 13.92 7.48
CA GLU A 51 -9.66 14.15 6.57
C GLU A 51 -8.78 12.90 6.44
N LEU A 52 -8.43 12.28 7.56
CA LEU A 52 -7.66 11.03 7.57
C LEU A 52 -8.38 9.91 6.80
N ARG A 53 -9.70 9.77 6.97
CA ARG A 53 -10.49 8.79 6.21
C ARG A 53 -10.51 9.10 4.72
N ALA A 54 -10.66 10.36 4.34
CA ALA A 54 -10.65 10.77 2.93
C ALA A 54 -9.29 10.47 2.28
N SER A 55 -8.20 10.88 2.94
CA SER A 55 -6.84 10.60 2.49
C SER A 55 -6.59 9.09 2.36
N GLN A 56 -7.00 8.30 3.36
CA GLN A 56 -6.84 6.85 3.31
C GLN A 56 -7.63 6.20 2.16
N GLN A 57 -8.81 6.71 1.84
CA GLN A 57 -9.62 6.23 0.71
C GLN A 57 -8.96 6.57 -0.63
N GLU A 58 -8.41 7.77 -0.77
CA GLU A 58 -7.67 8.20 -1.95
C GLU A 58 -6.43 7.33 -2.18
N THR A 59 -5.57 7.17 -1.16
CA THR A 59 -4.40 6.29 -1.24
C THR A 59 -4.78 4.85 -1.60
N ASN A 60 -5.86 4.33 -1.01
CA ASN A 60 -6.34 2.98 -1.35
C ASN A 60 -6.82 2.88 -2.81
N ARG A 61 -7.39 3.95 -3.36
CA ARG A 61 -7.81 3.99 -4.75
C ARG A 61 -6.60 4.00 -5.68
N GLU A 62 -5.63 4.87 -5.44
CA GLU A 62 -4.39 4.95 -6.21
C GLU A 62 -3.62 3.63 -6.20
N LEU A 63 -3.49 3.00 -5.04
CA LEU A 63 -2.84 1.68 -4.92
C LEU A 63 -3.57 0.61 -5.73
N ARG A 64 -4.91 0.62 -5.74
CA ARG A 64 -5.70 -0.33 -6.53
C ARG A 64 -5.56 -0.09 -8.03
N GLU A 65 -5.53 1.16 -8.46
CA GLU A 65 -5.33 1.53 -9.86
C GLU A 65 -3.92 1.15 -10.31
N GLY A 66 -2.88 1.52 -9.56
CA GLY A 66 -1.50 1.12 -9.84
C GLY A 66 -1.28 -0.39 -9.85
N ALA A 67 -1.91 -1.14 -8.93
CA ALA A 67 -1.84 -2.60 -8.93
C ALA A 67 -2.50 -3.23 -10.17
N LYS A 68 -3.58 -2.63 -10.71
CA LYS A 68 -4.22 -3.09 -11.94
C LYS A 68 -3.33 -2.82 -13.15
N GLU A 69 -2.77 -1.62 -13.26
CA GLU A 69 -1.85 -1.26 -14.35
C GLU A 69 -0.62 -2.15 -14.36
N LEU A 70 -0.01 -2.39 -13.18
CA LEU A 70 1.15 -3.27 -13.07
C LEU A 70 0.83 -4.71 -13.51
N ARG A 71 -0.35 -5.23 -13.14
CA ARG A 71 -0.80 -6.56 -13.59
C ARG A 71 -1.00 -6.61 -15.09
N ALA A 72 -1.62 -5.58 -15.68
CA ALA A 72 -1.84 -5.50 -17.12
C ALA A 72 -0.50 -5.43 -17.88
N SER A 73 0.44 -4.61 -17.39
CA SER A 73 1.80 -4.49 -17.94
C SER A 73 2.54 -5.83 -17.88
N GLN A 74 2.53 -6.51 -16.73
CA GLN A 74 3.17 -7.83 -16.61
C GLN A 74 2.57 -8.87 -17.56
N GLN A 75 1.23 -8.92 -17.69
CA GLN A 75 0.59 -9.84 -18.63
C GLN A 75 1.00 -9.57 -20.08
N GLU A 76 1.19 -8.31 -20.45
CA GLU A 76 1.64 -7.94 -21.78
C GLU A 76 3.11 -8.32 -22.00
N THR A 77 3.98 -8.06 -21.00
CA THR A 77 5.38 -8.51 -21.04
C THR A 77 5.48 -10.03 -21.16
N ASP A 78 4.67 -10.79 -20.42
CA ASP A 78 4.63 -12.26 -20.51
C ASP A 78 4.25 -12.75 -21.92
N ARG A 79 3.30 -12.08 -22.57
CA ARG A 79 2.92 -12.39 -23.96
C ARG A 79 4.08 -12.11 -24.93
N GLN A 80 4.72 -10.96 -24.79
CA GLN A 80 5.86 -10.58 -25.61
C GLN A 80 7.03 -11.55 -25.45
N ILE A 81 7.35 -11.95 -24.21
CA ILE A 81 8.40 -12.94 -23.93
C ILE A 81 8.07 -14.29 -24.58
N LYS A 82 6.82 -14.76 -24.45
CA LYS A 82 6.40 -16.02 -25.07
C LYS A 82 6.51 -15.97 -26.60
N GLU A 83 6.05 -14.89 -27.22
CA GLU A 83 6.13 -14.75 -28.67
C GLU A 83 7.58 -14.64 -29.16
N LEU A 84 8.42 -13.88 -28.46
CA LEU A 84 9.84 -13.81 -28.74
C LEU A 84 10.50 -15.19 -28.63
N GLY A 85 10.17 -15.97 -27.59
CA GLY A 85 10.65 -17.34 -27.43
C GLY A 85 10.24 -18.25 -28.59
N ARG A 86 9.01 -18.11 -29.11
CA ARG A 86 8.54 -18.85 -30.29
C ARG A 86 9.30 -18.46 -31.55
N GLN A 87 9.56 -17.16 -31.76
CA GLN A 87 10.32 -16.65 -32.90
C GLN A 87 11.77 -17.13 -32.85
N ILE A 88 12.45 -16.99 -31.71
CA ILE A 88 13.81 -17.47 -31.51
C ILE A 88 13.89 -18.98 -31.72
N GLY A 89 12.97 -19.76 -31.14
CA GLY A 89 12.92 -21.21 -31.34
C GLY A 89 12.66 -21.60 -32.79
N GLY A 90 11.79 -20.87 -33.50
CA GLY A 90 11.53 -21.04 -34.92
C GLY A 90 12.76 -20.74 -35.79
N LEU A 91 13.47 -19.65 -35.49
CA LEU A 91 14.74 -19.31 -36.13
C LEU A 91 15.79 -20.39 -35.87
N GLY A 92 15.96 -20.81 -34.62
CA GLY A 92 16.89 -21.88 -34.25
C GLY A 92 16.65 -23.18 -35.02
N ARG A 93 15.39 -23.58 -35.21
CA ARG A 93 15.04 -24.74 -36.06
C ARG A 93 15.44 -24.52 -37.53
N LYS A 94 15.15 -23.36 -38.10
CA LYS A 94 15.50 -23.03 -39.50
C LYS A 94 17.01 -23.01 -39.72
N PHE A 95 17.75 -22.34 -38.83
CA PHE A 95 19.21 -22.29 -38.90
C PHE A 95 19.82 -23.68 -38.70
N GLY A 96 19.33 -24.46 -37.74
CA GLY A 96 19.77 -25.84 -37.55
C GLY A 96 19.58 -26.69 -38.80
N GLY A 97 18.38 -26.66 -39.40
CA GLY A 97 18.09 -27.38 -40.65
C GLY A 97 18.94 -26.89 -41.84
N LEU A 98 19.21 -25.58 -41.93
CA LEU A 98 20.09 -25.02 -42.96
C LEU A 98 21.53 -25.49 -42.79
N THR A 99 22.09 -25.37 -41.58
CA THR A 99 23.46 -25.81 -41.28
C THR A 99 23.62 -27.30 -41.52
N GLU A 100 22.64 -28.11 -41.15
CA GLU A 100 22.63 -29.53 -41.46
C GLU A 100 22.59 -29.78 -42.97
N GLY A 101 21.68 -29.11 -43.70
CA GLY A 101 21.61 -29.24 -45.16
C GLY A 101 22.93 -28.90 -45.86
N MET A 102 23.66 -27.90 -45.36
CA MET A 102 24.98 -27.52 -45.87
C MET A 102 26.08 -28.53 -45.50
N ALA A 103 26.08 -29.04 -44.26
CA ALA A 103 27.14 -29.91 -43.75
C ALA A 103 26.94 -31.40 -44.12
N TYR A 104 25.70 -31.83 -44.31
CA TYR A 104 25.32 -33.23 -44.46
C TYR A 104 26.00 -33.94 -45.64
N PRO A 105 26.12 -33.36 -46.85
CA PRO A 105 26.79 -34.03 -47.97
C PRO A 105 28.24 -34.38 -47.65
N SER A 106 29.00 -33.42 -47.11
CA SER A 106 30.41 -33.61 -46.73
C SER A 106 30.53 -34.62 -45.58
N MET A 107 29.66 -34.51 -44.57
CA MET A 107 29.68 -35.40 -43.42
C MET A 107 29.31 -36.84 -43.80
N LYS A 108 28.30 -37.03 -44.66
CA LYS A 108 27.90 -38.33 -45.18
C LYS A 108 29.03 -39.01 -45.95
N LYS A 109 29.77 -38.25 -46.77
CA LYS A 109 30.94 -38.75 -47.49
C LYS A 109 32.00 -39.25 -46.51
N LEU A 110 32.37 -38.42 -45.55
CA LEU A 110 33.39 -38.74 -44.54
C LEU A 110 33.02 -39.98 -43.71
N LEU A 111 31.77 -40.08 -43.25
CA LEU A 111 31.29 -41.20 -42.45
C LEU A 111 31.24 -42.53 -43.24
N ARG A 112 30.95 -42.49 -44.55
CA ARG A 112 31.01 -43.69 -45.40
C ARG A 112 32.43 -44.13 -45.71
N GLU A 113 33.26 -43.19 -46.14
CA GLU A 113 34.59 -43.51 -46.68
C GLU A 113 35.59 -43.85 -45.58
N HIS A 114 35.56 -43.12 -44.46
CA HIS A 114 36.54 -43.30 -43.38
C HIS A 114 36.04 -44.18 -42.24
N PHE A 115 34.74 -44.15 -41.95
CA PHE A 115 34.15 -44.88 -40.81
C PHE A 115 33.31 -46.09 -41.24
N ARG A 116 33.17 -46.34 -42.56
CA ARG A 116 32.42 -47.46 -43.14
C ARG A 116 30.98 -47.60 -42.62
N MET A 117 30.33 -46.48 -42.31
CA MET A 117 28.92 -46.49 -41.90
C MET A 117 27.99 -46.71 -43.10
N GLU A 118 27.12 -47.72 -43.03
CA GLU A 118 26.20 -48.06 -44.13
C GLU A 118 24.90 -47.22 -44.08
N PHE A 119 24.36 -47.01 -42.88
CA PHE A 119 23.13 -46.25 -42.66
C PHE A 119 23.44 -44.89 -42.02
N ILE A 120 23.20 -43.83 -42.78
CA ILE A 120 23.32 -42.44 -42.34
C ILE A 120 22.07 -41.71 -42.84
N VAL A 121 21.34 -41.12 -41.91
CA VAL A 121 20.14 -40.33 -42.20
C VAL A 121 20.32 -38.92 -41.63
N PRO A 122 19.75 -37.91 -42.28
CA PRO A 122 19.65 -36.59 -41.67
C PRO A 122 18.67 -36.64 -40.48
N ARG A 123 18.56 -35.53 -39.77
CA ARG A 123 17.70 -35.34 -38.61
C ARG A 123 16.31 -35.92 -38.85
N VAL A 124 15.92 -36.82 -37.96
CA VAL A 124 14.58 -37.36 -37.87
C VAL A 124 13.78 -36.46 -36.92
N GLU A 125 12.77 -35.78 -37.43
CA GLU A 125 11.77 -35.13 -36.58
C GLU A 125 10.82 -36.23 -36.07
N ILE A 126 10.76 -36.41 -34.75
CA ILE A 126 9.86 -37.34 -34.05
C ILE A 126 8.72 -36.52 -33.42
#